data_AF-A0A662RTU3-F1
#
_entry.id   AF-A0A662RTU3-F1
#
_cell.length_a   1.000
_cell.length_b   1.000
_cell.length_c   1.000
_cell.angle_alpha   90.00
_cell.angle_beta   90.00
_cell.angle_gamma   90.00
#
_symmetry.space_group_name_H-M   'P 1'
#
loop_
_entity.id
_entity.type
_entity.pdbx_description
1 polymer ?
#
loop_
_entity_poly.entity_id
_entity_poly.type
_entity_poly.pdbx_seq_one_letter_code
_entity_poly.pdbx_strand_id
1 'polypeptide(L)'
;MPISGSFSMINVDAPPLAAYFAAMQPEGPAPTTTTSYIPFIFEEVYNQDVVRYRGSMKEAKKITITGKVHDVGYRLFLLTEAESLLIDYFDARNALVNGEQQLIVLVQGPKDKINSFVDFIRSNYPPEASVHNIVVEEYTEEVRSIDSFRQSFMVSQLAKMVQIGMVMLNKQDQMLDKQDMTMNVLREESEKVRNVIKERFEEDVKWLKSEILEIRMTLNKIKEKVGIV
;
A
#
# COMPACT_ATOMS: atom_id res chain seq x y z
N MET A 1 15.34 46.59 -47.54
CA MET A 1 14.47 47.48 -46.75
C MET A 1 14.15 46.80 -45.43
N PRO A 2 14.61 47.35 -44.30
CA PRO A 2 14.06 46.96 -43.00
C PRO A 2 13.57 48.18 -42.21
N ILE A 3 12.42 48.00 -41.58
CA ILE A 3 11.68 48.98 -40.80
C ILE A 3 12.20 48.91 -39.36
N SER A 4 12.72 50.03 -38.85
CA SER A 4 13.08 50.21 -37.45
C SER A 4 11.83 50.46 -36.62
N GLY A 5 11.57 49.63 -35.60
CA GLY A 5 10.54 49.85 -34.60
C GLY A 5 11.07 49.51 -33.21
N SER A 6 11.54 50.52 -32.48
CA SER A 6 11.85 50.45 -31.05
C SER A 6 10.57 50.62 -30.24
N PHE A 7 10.21 49.62 -29.44
CA PHE A 7 9.08 49.64 -28.50
C PHE A 7 9.54 50.26 -27.18
N SER A 8 9.01 51.43 -26.82
CA SER A 8 9.19 52.02 -25.48
C SER A 8 8.11 51.52 -24.53
N MET A 9 8.52 51.10 -23.34
CA MET A 9 7.64 50.67 -22.24
C MET A 9 6.69 51.81 -21.83
N ILE A 10 5.39 51.53 -21.79
CA ILE A 10 4.40 52.39 -21.14
C ILE A 10 4.31 51.95 -19.68
N ASN A 11 4.67 52.87 -18.80
CA ASN A 11 4.51 52.80 -17.35
C ASN A 11 3.02 52.94 -17.02
N VAL A 12 2.43 51.98 -16.28
CA VAL A 12 0.99 51.98 -15.94
C VAL A 12 0.84 52.26 -14.44
N ASP A 13 0.87 53.54 -14.07
CA ASP A 13 0.47 54.00 -12.75
C ASP A 13 -1.07 53.97 -12.65
N ALA A 14 -1.61 52.94 -11.99
CA ALA A 14 -3.03 52.87 -11.67
C ALA A 14 -3.32 53.71 -10.41
N PRO A 15 -4.32 54.62 -10.43
CA PRO A 15 -4.61 55.47 -9.27
C PRO A 15 -5.32 54.69 -8.14
N PRO A 16 -5.22 55.14 -6.88
CA PRO A 16 -5.88 54.50 -5.75
C PRO A 16 -7.42 54.59 -5.84
N LEU A 17 -8.11 53.55 -5.39
CA LEU A 17 -9.57 53.40 -5.33
C LEU A 17 -10.34 54.62 -4.75
N ALA A 18 -9.67 55.47 -3.97
CA ALA A 18 -10.26 56.71 -3.43
C ALA A 18 -10.66 57.72 -4.54
N ALA A 19 -9.99 57.73 -5.69
CA ALA A 19 -10.30 58.64 -6.79
C ALA A 19 -11.61 58.30 -7.52
N TYR A 20 -12.03 57.03 -7.51
CA TYR A 20 -13.31 56.61 -8.12
C TYR A 20 -14.53 57.08 -7.32
N PHE A 21 -14.41 57.18 -6.00
CA PHE A 21 -15.49 57.65 -5.13
C PHE A 21 -15.70 59.17 -5.15
N ALA A 22 -14.68 59.94 -5.57
CA ALA A 22 -14.78 61.40 -5.67
C ALA A 22 -15.49 61.88 -6.96
N ALA A 23 -15.61 61.03 -7.98
CA ALA A 23 -16.18 61.39 -9.29
C ALA A 23 -17.69 61.12 -9.42
N MET A 24 -18.36 60.65 -8.37
CA MET A 24 -19.80 60.38 -8.36
C MET A 24 -20.55 61.20 -7.30
N GLN A 25 -20.32 62.51 -7.24
CA GLN A 25 -21.28 63.41 -6.58
C GLN A 25 -22.35 63.83 -7.59
N PRO A 26 -23.64 63.54 -7.35
CA PRO A 26 -24.71 64.04 -8.20
C PRO A 26 -25.06 65.49 -7.81
N GLU A 27 -24.74 66.43 -8.69
CA GLU A 27 -25.33 67.78 -8.71
C GLU A 27 -26.79 67.67 -9.23
N GLY A 28 -27.78 67.70 -8.33
CA GLY A 28 -29.21 67.68 -8.70
C GLY A 28 -30.15 67.40 -7.52
N PRO A 29 -31.40 67.93 -7.52
CA PRO A 29 -32.21 68.00 -6.31
C PRO A 29 -32.70 66.61 -5.87
N ALA A 30 -32.84 66.46 -4.55
CA ALA A 30 -33.22 65.22 -3.89
C ALA A 30 -34.53 64.62 -4.47
N PRO A 31 -34.52 63.36 -4.94
CA PRO A 31 -35.75 62.65 -5.23
C PRO A 31 -36.34 62.13 -3.91
N THR A 32 -37.49 62.70 -3.56
CA THR A 32 -38.41 62.23 -2.53
C THR A 32 -38.95 60.83 -2.87
N THR A 33 -38.84 59.91 -1.91
CA THR A 33 -39.68 58.73 -1.67
C THR A 33 -40.23 57.96 -2.89
N THR A 34 -39.64 56.79 -3.17
CA THR A 34 -40.32 55.47 -3.17
C THR A 34 -39.27 54.41 -3.51
N THR A 35 -38.75 53.68 -2.52
CA THR A 35 -37.94 52.48 -2.74
C THR A 35 -38.62 51.31 -2.04
N SER A 36 -39.60 50.73 -2.72
CA SER A 36 -39.98 49.35 -2.50
C SER A 36 -39.31 48.52 -3.60
N TYR A 37 -38.76 47.36 -3.22
CA TYR A 37 -37.98 46.43 -4.05
C TYR A 37 -36.54 46.86 -4.32
N ILE A 38 -35.63 46.47 -3.42
CA ILE A 38 -34.58 45.45 -3.66
C ILE A 38 -34.02 45.05 -2.28
N PRO A 39 -34.52 44.00 -1.62
CA PRO A 39 -33.78 43.35 -0.53
C PRO A 39 -33.29 41.94 -0.88
N PHE A 40 -33.69 41.33 -2.01
CA PHE A 40 -33.41 39.90 -2.23
C PHE A 40 -32.04 39.62 -2.85
N ILE A 41 -31.56 40.48 -3.76
CA ILE A 41 -30.33 40.20 -4.53
C ILE A 41 -29.05 40.54 -3.73
N PHE A 42 -29.12 41.42 -2.74
CA PHE A 42 -27.93 41.79 -1.95
C PHE A 42 -27.53 40.71 -0.94
N GLU A 43 -28.49 39.96 -0.40
CA GLU A 43 -28.22 38.94 0.61
C GLU A 43 -27.66 37.66 -0.01
N GLU A 44 -28.13 37.24 -1.19
CA GLU A 44 -27.59 36.08 -1.92
C GLU A 44 -26.14 36.28 -2.37
N VAL A 45 -25.79 37.45 -2.90
CA VAL A 45 -24.42 37.72 -3.38
C VAL A 45 -23.44 37.81 -2.20
N TYR A 46 -23.84 38.45 -1.09
CA TYR A 46 -23.01 38.51 0.12
C TYR A 46 -22.80 37.11 0.74
N ASN A 47 -23.83 36.26 0.74
CA ASN A 47 -23.70 34.90 1.26
C ASN A 47 -22.85 34.00 0.34
N GLN A 48 -22.91 34.21 -0.98
CA GLN A 48 -22.11 33.46 -1.95
C GLN A 48 -20.62 33.83 -1.86
N ASP A 49 -20.29 35.09 -1.60
CA ASP A 49 -18.91 35.55 -1.40
C ASP A 49 -18.36 35.17 -0.01
N VAL A 50 -19.18 35.17 1.05
CA VAL A 50 -18.77 34.71 2.39
C VAL A 50 -18.55 33.18 2.42
N VAL A 51 -19.34 32.39 1.67
CA VAL A 51 -19.11 30.95 1.50
C VAL A 51 -17.85 30.69 0.68
N ARG A 52 -17.57 31.50 -0.36
CA ARG A 52 -16.32 31.41 -1.14
C ARG A 52 -15.07 31.81 -0.34
N TYR A 53 -15.16 32.81 0.54
CA TYR A 53 -14.05 33.23 1.40
C TYR A 53 -13.84 32.34 2.64
N ARG A 54 -14.87 31.66 3.16
CA ARG A 54 -14.64 30.60 4.17
C ARG A 54 -13.89 29.40 3.59
N GLY A 55 -14.07 29.12 2.29
CA GLY A 55 -13.30 28.11 1.56
C GLY A 55 -11.87 28.50 1.15
N SER A 56 -11.39 29.72 1.48
CA SER A 56 -10.14 30.26 0.93
C SER A 56 -8.92 30.21 1.85
N MET A 57 -9.05 29.76 3.11
CA MET A 57 -7.89 29.52 3.98
C MET A 57 -7.40 28.09 3.77
N LYS A 58 -6.41 27.94 2.89
CA LYS A 58 -5.62 26.70 2.81
C LYS A 58 -4.74 26.65 4.04
N GLU A 59 -4.81 25.55 4.78
CA GLU A 59 -3.89 25.25 5.86
C GLU A 59 -3.08 24.01 5.52
N ALA A 60 -1.85 23.96 6.02
CA ALA A 60 -1.01 22.78 5.95
C ALA A 60 -0.63 22.35 7.36
N LYS A 61 -0.67 21.04 7.59
CA LYS A 61 -0.33 20.43 8.88
C LYS A 61 0.66 19.31 8.69
N LYS A 62 1.57 19.23 9.67
CA LYS A 62 2.46 18.09 9.87
C LYS A 62 1.95 17.30 11.05
N ILE A 63 1.68 16.03 10.83
CA ILE A 63 1.16 15.11 11.84
C ILE A 63 2.21 14.03 12.04
N THR A 64 2.70 13.90 13.27
CA THR A 64 3.68 12.88 13.65
C THR A 64 2.99 11.86 14.55
N ILE A 65 2.92 10.62 14.09
CA ILE A 65 2.29 9.50 14.80
C ILE A 65 3.39 8.55 15.24
N THR A 66 3.52 8.33 16.55
CA THR A 66 4.57 7.48 17.14
C THR A 66 3.96 6.18 17.65
N GLY A 67 4.63 5.05 17.37
CA GLY A 67 4.28 3.73 17.89
C GLY A 67 4.48 2.62 16.88
N LYS A 68 3.76 1.49 17.01
CA LYS A 68 3.78 0.43 15.98
C LYS A 68 2.98 0.91 14.78
N VAL A 69 3.64 1.61 13.86
CA VAL A 69 3.02 2.29 12.71
C VAL A 69 3.67 1.93 11.38
N HIS A 70 4.74 1.13 11.38
CA HIS A 70 5.36 0.60 10.16
C HIS A 70 4.78 -0.76 9.79
N ASP A 71 4.69 -1.04 8.49
CA ASP A 71 4.24 -2.32 7.92
C ASP A 71 2.84 -2.81 8.36
N VAL A 72 2.02 -1.91 8.92
CA VAL A 72 0.62 -2.15 9.33
C VAL A 72 -0.40 -1.52 8.38
N GLY A 73 0.02 -1.14 7.16
CA GLY A 73 -0.86 -0.51 6.16
C GLY A 73 -1.21 0.96 6.41
N TYR A 74 -0.61 1.60 7.43
CA TYR A 74 -0.98 2.95 7.89
C TYR A 74 -0.95 4.03 6.79
N ARG A 75 0.09 4.05 5.94
CA ARG A 75 0.20 5.03 4.84
C ARG A 75 -0.93 4.91 3.81
N LEU A 76 -1.33 3.67 3.48
CA LEU A 76 -2.44 3.43 2.56
C LEU A 76 -3.77 3.81 3.21
N PHE A 77 -3.95 3.46 4.48
CA PHE A 77 -5.13 3.84 5.27
C PHE A 77 -5.36 5.35 5.27
N LEU A 78 -4.30 6.14 5.50
CA LEU A 78 -4.40 7.60 5.48
C LEU A 78 -4.57 8.18 4.07
N LEU A 79 -3.95 7.58 3.07
CA LEU A 79 -4.18 7.97 1.67
C LEU A 79 -5.65 7.83 1.30
N THR A 80 -6.28 6.71 1.64
CA THR A 80 -7.71 6.46 1.35
C THR A 80 -8.61 7.51 2.00
N GLU A 81 -8.32 7.92 3.23
CA GLU A 81 -9.09 8.97 3.89
C GLU A 81 -8.81 10.37 3.30
N ALA A 82 -7.56 10.67 2.94
CA ALA A 82 -7.26 11.92 2.26
C ALA A 82 -8.00 12.03 0.91
N GLU A 83 -8.12 10.93 0.18
CA GLU A 83 -8.92 10.84 -1.05
C GLU A 83 -10.42 10.99 -0.78
N SER A 84 -10.96 10.37 0.28
CA SER A 84 -12.38 10.47 0.64
C SER A 84 -12.80 11.91 0.95
N LEU A 85 -11.91 12.67 1.61
CA LEU A 85 -12.09 14.08 1.94
C LEU A 85 -11.73 15.03 0.79
N LEU A 86 -11.29 14.50 -0.36
CA LEU A 86 -10.84 15.27 -1.52
C LEU A 86 -9.74 16.29 -1.13
N ILE A 87 -8.70 15.81 -0.43
CA ILE A 87 -7.50 16.58 -0.11
C ILE A 87 -6.50 16.43 -1.26
N ASP A 88 -6.13 17.56 -1.88
CA ASP A 88 -5.32 17.56 -3.11
C ASP A 88 -3.81 17.35 -2.84
N TYR A 89 -3.35 17.63 -1.60
CA TYR A 89 -1.94 17.60 -1.23
C TYR A 89 -1.71 16.75 0.01
N PHE A 90 -0.94 15.68 -0.17
CA PHE A 90 -0.73 14.63 0.83
C PHE A 90 0.65 14.01 0.65
N ASP A 91 1.37 13.83 1.75
CA ASP A 91 2.56 12.99 1.83
C ASP A 91 2.55 12.17 3.11
N ALA A 92 3.12 10.97 3.06
CA ALA A 92 3.23 10.13 4.24
C ALA A 92 4.49 9.26 4.18
N ARG A 93 5.37 9.42 5.18
CA ARG A 93 6.66 8.73 5.23
C ARG A 93 6.93 8.11 6.59
N ASN A 94 7.45 6.89 6.55
CA ASN A 94 7.94 6.23 7.74
C ASN A 94 9.32 6.81 8.09
N ALA A 95 9.50 7.18 9.35
CA ALA A 95 10.77 7.60 9.91
C ALA A 95 11.10 6.73 11.13
N LEU A 96 12.40 6.61 11.43
CA LEU A 96 12.88 5.99 12.66
C LEU A 96 13.66 7.05 13.43
N VAL A 97 13.16 7.45 14.60
CA VAL A 97 13.78 8.49 15.44
C VAL A 97 14.07 7.86 16.78
N ASN A 98 15.34 7.84 17.19
CA ASN A 98 15.79 7.20 18.42
C ASN A 98 15.38 5.71 18.56
N GLY A 99 15.26 4.99 17.44
CA GLY A 99 14.81 3.59 17.42
C GLY A 99 13.30 3.41 17.52
N GLU A 100 12.54 4.49 17.71
CA GLU A 100 11.07 4.45 17.70
C GLU A 100 10.53 4.68 16.30
N GLN A 101 9.52 3.88 15.95
CA GLN A 101 8.79 4.01 14.70
C GLN A 101 7.90 5.25 14.74
N GLN A 102 8.06 6.09 13.72
CA GLN A 102 7.22 7.26 13.49
C GLN A 102 6.66 7.24 12.07
N LEU A 103 5.45 7.76 11.93
CA LEU A 103 4.82 8.09 10.66
C LEU A 103 4.62 9.60 10.62
N ILE A 104 5.30 10.25 9.67
CA ILE A 104 5.14 11.68 9.40
C ILE A 104 4.17 11.82 8.24
N VAL A 105 3.11 12.57 8.45
CA VAL A 105 2.06 12.86 7.46
C VAL A 105 2.03 14.36 7.24
N LEU A 106 2.05 14.78 5.98
CA LEU A 106 1.88 16.16 5.58
C LEU A 106 0.59 16.26 4.79
N VAL A 107 -0.27 17.20 5.16
CA VAL A 107 -1.55 17.44 4.47
C VAL A 107 -1.76 18.92 4.28
N GLN A 108 -2.27 19.31 3.11
CA GLN A 108 -2.59 20.69 2.80
C GLN A 108 -3.90 20.80 2.03
N GLY A 109 -4.76 21.73 2.43
CA GLY A 109 -6.08 21.88 1.82
C GLY A 109 -6.98 22.85 2.59
N PRO A 110 -8.27 22.94 2.20
CA PRO A 110 -9.26 23.71 2.94
C PRO A 110 -9.33 23.31 4.41
N LYS A 111 -9.32 24.29 5.31
CA LYS A 111 -9.32 24.11 6.77
C LYS A 111 -10.32 23.06 7.28
N ASP A 112 -11.54 23.07 6.78
CA ASP A 112 -12.59 22.16 7.24
C ASP A 112 -12.25 20.69 6.94
N LYS A 113 -11.65 20.43 5.77
CA LYS A 113 -11.18 19.10 5.36
C LYS A 113 -9.99 18.65 6.18
N ILE A 114 -9.04 19.56 6.43
CA ILE A 114 -7.85 19.24 7.24
C ILE A 114 -8.23 18.95 8.68
N ASN A 115 -9.17 19.68 9.26
CA ASN A 115 -9.68 19.37 10.60
C ASN A 115 -10.37 18.01 10.65
N SER A 116 -11.23 17.71 9.67
CA SER A 116 -11.89 16.39 9.56
C SER A 116 -10.86 15.25 9.47
N PHE A 117 -9.81 15.43 8.69
CA PHE A 117 -8.72 14.47 8.56
C PHE A 117 -7.93 14.26 9.86
N VAL A 118 -7.66 15.35 10.60
CA VAL A 118 -7.01 15.27 11.92
C VAL A 118 -7.88 14.54 12.94
N ASP A 119 -9.19 14.79 12.94
CA ASP A 119 -10.13 14.12 13.84
C ASP A 119 -10.23 12.62 13.53
N PHE A 120 -10.18 12.26 12.23
CA PHE A 120 -10.09 10.87 11.80
C PHE A 120 -8.85 10.17 12.35
N ILE A 121 -7.65 10.78 12.21
CA ILE A 121 -6.38 10.21 12.69
C ILE A 121 -6.39 9.98 14.20
N ARG A 122 -7.07 10.85 14.96
CA ARG A 122 -7.18 10.72 16.41
C ARG A 122 -8.11 9.60 16.85
N SER A 123 -9.08 9.25 16.01
CA SER A 123 -10.17 8.33 16.36
C SER A 123 -10.05 6.96 15.70
N ASN A 124 -9.27 6.85 14.62
CA ASN A 124 -9.18 5.65 13.81
C ASN A 124 -7.73 5.31 13.46
N TYR A 125 -7.42 4.01 13.44
CA TYR A 125 -6.11 3.49 13.07
C TYR A 125 -6.25 2.06 12.51
N PRO A 126 -5.27 1.57 11.74
CA PRO A 126 -5.30 0.20 11.22
C PRO A 126 -5.32 -0.86 12.34
N PRO A 127 -5.94 -2.04 12.12
CA PRO A 127 -6.11 -3.06 13.17
C PRO A 127 -4.81 -3.53 13.85
N GLU A 128 -3.70 -3.54 13.11
CA GLU A 128 -2.41 -4.02 13.63
C GLU A 128 -1.52 -2.90 14.20
N ALA A 129 -1.99 -1.65 14.14
CA ALA A 129 -1.25 -0.49 14.62
C ALA A 129 -1.43 -0.30 16.13
N SER A 130 -0.38 0.22 16.78
CA SER A 130 -0.43 0.66 18.18
C SER A 130 0.09 2.08 18.26
N VAL A 131 -0.79 3.04 18.50
CA VAL A 131 -0.46 4.47 18.56
C VAL A 131 -0.16 4.86 20.00
N HIS A 132 1.02 5.43 20.26
CA HIS A 132 1.40 5.96 21.58
C HIS A 132 1.19 7.46 21.68
N ASN A 133 1.52 8.20 20.61
CA ASN A 133 1.43 9.65 20.61
C ASN A 133 1.10 10.18 19.20
N ILE A 134 0.34 11.27 19.15
CA ILE A 134 0.03 12.02 17.92
C ILE A 134 0.32 13.48 18.19
N VAL A 135 1.27 14.05 17.46
CA VAL A 135 1.59 15.48 17.50
C VAL A 135 1.15 16.12 16.20
N VAL A 136 0.42 17.23 16.29
CA VAL A 136 -0.07 17.99 15.13
C VAL A 136 0.52 19.38 15.19
N GLU A 137 1.23 19.77 14.15
CA GLU A 137 1.95 21.04 14.03
C GLU A 137 1.50 21.76 12.76
N GLU A 138 1.56 23.09 12.77
CA GLU A 138 1.43 23.89 11.54
C GLU A 138 2.63 23.60 10.63
N TYR A 139 2.37 23.51 9.33
CA TYR A 139 3.40 23.30 8.32
C TYR A 139 3.34 24.44 7.31
N THR A 140 4.48 25.04 6.99
CA THR A 140 4.55 26.24 6.14
C THR A 140 5.21 25.97 4.78
N GLU A 141 5.81 24.80 4.60
CA GLU A 141 6.43 24.40 3.35
C GLU A 141 5.41 23.72 2.42
N GLU A 142 5.82 23.49 1.17
CA GLU A 142 4.99 22.85 0.16
C GLU A 142 4.76 21.36 0.48
N VAL A 143 3.50 20.95 0.45
CA VAL A 143 3.12 19.54 0.44
C VAL A 143 2.94 19.10 -1.01
N ARG A 144 3.52 17.97 -1.39
CA ARG A 144 3.35 17.41 -2.75
C ARG A 144 1.88 17.06 -3.03
N SER A 145 1.52 16.97 -4.30
CA SER A 145 0.17 16.52 -4.69
C SER A 145 -0.08 15.05 -4.32
N ILE A 146 -1.33 14.73 -4.00
CA ILE A 146 -1.77 13.37 -3.66
C ILE A 146 -1.52 12.38 -4.82
N ASP A 147 -1.68 12.82 -6.07
CA ASP A 147 -1.37 12.01 -7.25
C ASP A 147 0.11 11.66 -7.33
N SER A 148 0.98 12.63 -7.04
CA SER A 148 2.42 12.42 -7.01
C SER A 148 2.78 11.39 -5.93
N PHE A 149 2.21 11.54 -4.71
CA PHE A 149 2.38 10.56 -3.65
C PHE A 149 1.92 9.18 -4.10
N ARG A 150 0.69 9.05 -4.61
CA ARG A 150 0.10 7.79 -5.09
C ARG A 150 1.01 7.09 -6.09
N GLN A 151 1.50 7.80 -7.10
CA GLN A 151 2.42 7.25 -8.10
C GLN A 151 3.70 6.71 -7.47
N SER A 152 4.39 7.53 -6.66
CA SER A 152 5.64 7.12 -6.01
C SER A 152 5.45 5.99 -5.00
N PHE A 153 4.31 5.99 -4.28
CA PHE A 153 3.96 4.96 -3.33
C PHE A 153 3.71 3.63 -4.04
N MET A 154 2.95 3.63 -5.14
CA MET A 154 2.71 2.44 -5.96
C MET A 154 4.00 1.86 -6.52
N VAL A 155 4.89 2.69 -7.06
CA VAL A 155 6.22 2.23 -7.53
C VAL A 155 7.02 1.60 -6.39
N SER A 156 7.02 2.20 -5.20
CA SER A 156 7.70 1.63 -4.03
C SER A 156 7.12 0.28 -3.60
N GLN A 157 5.79 0.13 -3.61
CA GLN A 157 5.14 -1.15 -3.28
C GLN A 157 5.44 -2.23 -4.33
N LEU A 158 5.43 -1.89 -5.61
CA LEU A 158 5.80 -2.82 -6.68
C LEU A 158 7.26 -3.28 -6.54
N ALA A 159 8.17 -2.36 -6.23
CA ALA A 159 9.57 -2.71 -5.99
C ALA A 159 9.73 -3.70 -4.81
N LYS A 160 8.98 -3.50 -3.71
CA LYS A 160 8.94 -4.46 -2.60
C LYS A 160 8.42 -5.83 -3.03
N MET A 161 7.35 -5.87 -3.83
CA MET A 161 6.80 -7.13 -4.36
C MET A 161 7.84 -7.88 -5.21
N VAL A 162 8.59 -7.18 -6.07
CA VAL A 162 9.67 -7.78 -6.88
C VAL A 162 10.75 -8.40 -5.99
N GLN A 163 11.18 -7.70 -4.94
CA GLN A 163 12.18 -8.22 -3.99
C GLN A 163 11.68 -9.47 -3.26
N ILE A 164 10.43 -9.45 -2.77
CA ILE A 164 9.80 -10.62 -2.13
C ILE A 164 9.71 -11.78 -3.12
N GLY A 165 9.31 -11.52 -4.36
CA GLY A 165 9.25 -12.51 -5.44
C GLY A 165 10.60 -13.18 -5.69
N MET A 166 11.70 -12.41 -5.72
CA MET A 166 13.05 -12.95 -5.87
C MET A 166 13.44 -13.89 -4.71
N VAL A 167 13.13 -13.51 -3.48
CA VAL A 167 13.39 -14.36 -2.30
C VAL A 167 12.56 -15.65 -2.37
N MET A 168 11.32 -15.56 -2.84
CA MET A 168 10.45 -16.72 -3.01
C MET A 168 10.98 -17.68 -4.08
N LEU A 169 11.44 -17.19 -5.24
CA LEU A 169 12.06 -18.00 -6.28
C LEU A 169 13.28 -18.75 -5.75
N ASN A 170 14.20 -18.06 -5.05
CA ASN A 170 15.36 -18.71 -4.45
C ASN A 170 14.98 -19.81 -3.44
N LYS A 171 13.93 -19.59 -2.65
CA LYS A 171 13.43 -20.61 -1.72
C LYS A 171 12.79 -21.80 -2.44
N GLN A 172 12.15 -21.57 -3.59
CA GLN A 172 11.60 -22.63 -4.42
C GLN A 172 12.71 -23.46 -5.07
N ASP A 173 13.76 -22.84 -5.58
CA ASP A 173 14.93 -23.55 -6.11
C ASP A 173 15.57 -24.45 -5.04
N GLN A 174 15.79 -23.92 -3.83
CA GLN A 174 16.29 -24.71 -2.70
C GLN A 174 15.37 -25.87 -2.30
N MET A 175 14.05 -25.72 -2.50
CA MET A 175 13.10 -26.79 -2.25
C MET A 175 13.18 -27.88 -3.32
N LEU A 176 13.34 -27.50 -4.60
CA LEU A 176 13.53 -28.44 -5.70
C LEU A 176 14.81 -29.26 -5.50
N ASP A 177 15.94 -28.63 -5.14
CA ASP A 177 17.19 -29.33 -4.85
C ASP A 177 17.02 -30.38 -3.74
N LYS A 178 16.30 -30.02 -2.66
CA LYS A 178 16.01 -30.95 -1.55
C LYS A 178 15.08 -32.08 -1.99
N GLN A 179 14.12 -31.81 -2.86
CA GLN A 179 13.24 -32.84 -3.42
C GLN A 179 14.03 -33.82 -4.29
N ASP A 180 14.94 -33.34 -5.13
CA ASP A 180 15.81 -34.17 -5.96
C ASP A 180 16.73 -35.06 -5.11
N MET A 181 17.32 -34.51 -4.04
CA MET A 181 18.10 -35.30 -3.07
C MET A 181 17.23 -36.39 -2.42
N THR A 182 16.03 -36.03 -1.99
CA THR A 182 15.10 -36.98 -1.35
C THR A 182 14.70 -38.09 -2.32
N MET A 183 14.43 -37.76 -3.59
CA MET A 183 14.10 -38.72 -4.63
C MET A 183 15.25 -39.67 -4.93
N ASN A 184 16.49 -39.17 -4.96
CA ASN A 184 17.68 -40.01 -5.14
C ASN A 184 17.85 -41.00 -3.98
N VAL A 185 17.75 -40.53 -2.74
CA VAL A 185 17.80 -41.40 -1.55
C VAL A 185 16.68 -42.44 -1.58
N LEU A 186 15.45 -42.05 -1.93
CA LEU A 186 14.33 -42.98 -2.04
C LEU A 186 14.57 -44.05 -3.10
N ARG A 187 15.16 -43.69 -4.24
CA ARG A 187 15.50 -44.64 -5.31
C ARG A 187 16.55 -45.63 -4.82
N GLU A 188 17.62 -45.15 -4.19
CA GLU A 188 18.68 -46.00 -3.63
C GLU A 188 18.16 -46.97 -2.57
N GLU A 189 17.35 -46.48 -1.63
CA GLU A 189 16.75 -47.32 -0.59
C GLU A 189 15.77 -48.34 -1.20
N SER A 190 14.99 -47.95 -2.20
CA SER A 190 14.10 -48.87 -2.92
C SER A 190 14.85 -49.98 -3.66
N GLU A 191 16.02 -49.67 -4.23
CA GLU A 191 16.91 -50.65 -4.86
C GLU A 191 17.50 -51.62 -3.83
N LYS A 192 17.98 -51.12 -2.69
CA LYS A 192 18.46 -51.97 -1.57
C LYS A 192 17.38 -52.92 -1.07
N VAL A 193 16.16 -52.41 -0.83
CA VAL A 193 15.03 -53.24 -0.40
C VAL A 193 14.71 -54.33 -1.42
N ARG A 194 14.69 -53.98 -2.71
CA ARG A 194 14.45 -54.96 -3.78
C ARG A 194 15.52 -56.05 -3.81
N ASN A 195 16.79 -55.69 -3.65
CA ASN A 195 17.89 -56.65 -3.62
C ASN A 195 17.79 -57.58 -2.41
N VAL A 196 17.53 -57.05 -1.22
CA VAL A 196 17.34 -57.86 0.00
C VAL A 196 16.16 -58.83 -0.16
N ILE A 197 15.04 -58.39 -0.74
CA ILE A 197 13.90 -59.28 -1.01
C ILE A 197 14.27 -60.37 -2.00
N LYS A 198 14.97 -60.02 -3.09
CA LYS A 198 15.40 -60.97 -4.12
C LYS A 198 16.34 -62.04 -3.54
N GLU A 199 17.35 -61.63 -2.78
CA GLU A 199 18.32 -62.53 -2.14
C GLU A 199 17.60 -63.52 -1.21
N ARG A 200 16.75 -63.03 -0.30
CA ARG A 200 15.95 -63.92 0.58
C ARG A 200 15.06 -64.86 -0.21
N PHE A 201 14.40 -64.38 -1.25
CA PHE A 201 13.52 -65.22 -2.06
C PHE A 201 14.30 -66.33 -2.80
N GLU A 202 15.49 -66.03 -3.30
CA GLU A 202 16.38 -67.03 -3.91
C GLU A 202 16.85 -68.08 -2.89
N GLU A 203 17.19 -67.66 -1.67
CA GLU A 203 17.51 -68.55 -0.55
C GLU A 203 16.34 -69.46 -0.17
N ASP A 204 15.15 -68.89 0.03
CA ASP A 204 13.92 -69.61 0.38
C ASP A 204 13.56 -70.64 -0.70
N VAL A 205 13.63 -70.27 -1.99
CA VAL A 205 13.37 -71.18 -3.11
C VAL A 205 14.39 -72.33 -3.15
N LYS A 206 15.67 -72.04 -2.89
CA LYS A 206 16.71 -73.06 -2.86
C LYS A 206 16.49 -74.03 -1.70
N TRP A 207 16.18 -73.52 -0.51
CA TRP A 207 15.85 -74.33 0.65
C TRP A 207 14.62 -75.21 0.40
N LEU A 208 13.53 -74.65 -0.12
CA LEU A 208 12.31 -75.39 -0.47
C LEU A 208 12.58 -76.51 -1.48
N LYS A 209 13.43 -76.28 -2.49
CA LYS A 209 13.83 -77.32 -3.46
C LYS A 209 14.56 -78.48 -2.78
N SER A 210 15.48 -78.19 -1.87
CA SER A 210 16.21 -79.22 -1.10
C SER A 210 15.25 -80.03 -0.24
N GLU A 211 14.36 -79.37 0.50
CA GLU A 211 13.37 -80.02 1.36
C GLU A 211 12.44 -80.96 0.56
N ILE A 212 11.96 -80.50 -0.60
CA ILE A 212 11.13 -81.32 -1.51
C ILE A 212 11.89 -82.56 -2.00
N LEU A 213 13.21 -82.44 -2.29
CA LEU A 213 14.02 -83.58 -2.71
C LEU A 213 14.16 -84.61 -1.57
N GLU A 214 14.44 -84.17 -0.35
CA GLU A 214 14.55 -85.04 0.82
C GLU A 214 13.23 -85.77 1.12
N ILE A 215 12.10 -85.06 1.04
CA ILE A 215 10.76 -85.64 1.19
C ILE A 215 10.52 -86.69 0.09
N ARG A 216 10.83 -86.38 -1.17
CA ARG A 216 10.67 -87.34 -2.30
C ARG A 216 11.50 -88.60 -2.09
N MET A 217 12.76 -88.46 -1.65
CA MET A 217 13.62 -89.62 -1.36
C MET A 217 13.04 -90.47 -0.23
N THR A 218 12.52 -89.82 0.82
CA THR A 218 11.89 -90.51 1.95
C THR A 218 10.61 -91.24 1.53
N LEU A 219 9.77 -90.60 0.71
CA LEU A 219 8.56 -91.22 0.15
C LEU A 219 8.88 -92.45 -0.72
N ASN A 220 9.91 -92.37 -1.56
CA ASN A 220 10.34 -93.51 -2.39
C ASN A 220 10.77 -94.71 -1.52
N LYS A 221 11.57 -94.47 -0.47
CA LYS A 221 11.98 -95.52 0.48
C LYS A 221 10.79 -96.15 1.20
N ILE A 222 9.78 -95.36 1.56
CA ILE A 222 8.55 -95.88 2.15
C ILE A 222 7.81 -96.73 1.13
N LYS A 223 7.60 -96.21 -0.09
CA LYS A 223 6.92 -96.88 -1.19
C LYS A 223 7.50 -98.26 -1.48
N GLU A 224 8.84 -98.38 -1.53
CA GLU A 224 9.56 -99.66 -1.65
C GLU A 224 9.24 -100.64 -0.50
N LYS A 225 9.19 -100.15 0.76
CA LYS A 225 8.91 -100.98 1.93
C LYS A 225 7.47 -101.47 2.01
N VAL A 226 6.49 -100.70 1.52
CA VAL A 226 5.07 -101.08 1.57
C VAL A 226 4.62 -101.89 0.33
N GLY A 227 5.52 -102.20 -0.60
CA GLY A 227 5.23 -103.03 -1.78
C GLY A 227 4.32 -102.35 -2.82
N ILE A 228 4.21 -101.03 -2.77
CA ILE A 228 3.45 -100.24 -3.75
C ILE A 228 4.43 -99.89 -4.86
N VAL A 229 4.35 -100.52 -6.04
CA VAL A 229 5.16 -100.15 -7.23
C VAL A 229 4.39 -99.17 -8.09
#